data_AF-A0A959NEM0-F1
#
_entry.id   AF-A0A959NEM0-F1
#
_cell.length_a   1.000
_cell.length_b   1.000
_cell.length_c   1.000
_cell.angle_alpha   90.00
_cell.angle_beta   90.00
_cell.angle_gamma   90.00
#
_symmetry.space_group_name_H-M   'P 1'
#
loop_
_entity.id
_entity.type
_entity.pdbx_description
1 polymer ?
#
loop_
_entity_poly.entity_id
_entity_poly.type
_entity_poly.pdbx_seq_one_letter_code
_entity_poly.pdbx_strand_id
1 'polypeptide(L)'
;MNGWKNILITSVIIILIVISCNNQNDELKIVDTMLEDTSSYFYTDLNLYKNKNSKLPVGIFDSGTGGLTVFDAIVNFDKYNNKDHSYLSDGDSIRDFNEECFIYLADQANMPYGNYEAHNKTKLLKEHVLKDAQFLLSDKYYENSEDQDYLINKSPIKALVIACNTATAYAKEDIENFVKKANLDIKVIGVIGAGVRASLVNISDDEDVSIAVMATAGTVSSNGYVKEIQSQLKERNNTGTVDVFQQAGIGLAGAIDQAIEFIDPNADKPRDIYKGPSDKNENLIIDKNILTRYNFDWSENNMLFEGTKENPTNIQINSVENYISYHVTTLLEQIIKSENPNKLKSIILGCTHYPFYTDIFNSKIEELRLYIENGKYIYKNILAEKIDFIDPAIFTAKELYDYLAQEKLFNNGNITESEFYISVPNKTNRNIKTDKFG
;
A
#
# COMPACT_ATOMS: atom_id res chain seq x y z
N MET A 1 -16.77 34.58 -78.40
CA MET A 1 -17.32 33.21 -78.47
C MET A 1 -16.62 32.41 -77.37
N ASN A 2 -17.28 32.23 -76.22
CA ASN A 2 -18.00 31.01 -75.84
C ASN A 2 -17.10 29.76 -75.98
N GLY A 3 -16.79 28.95 -74.98
CA GLY A 3 -17.21 28.84 -73.58
C GLY A 3 -16.22 27.88 -72.90
N TRP A 4 -15.97 28.07 -71.61
CA TRP A 4 -16.49 27.25 -70.52
C TRP A 4 -15.67 25.98 -70.18
N LYS A 5 -15.20 26.02 -68.92
CA LYS A 5 -15.00 24.92 -67.96
C LYS A 5 -13.77 24.03 -68.14
N ASN A 6 -12.78 24.28 -67.28
CA ASN A 6 -12.40 23.32 -66.24
C ASN A 6 -11.58 24.04 -65.16
N ILE A 7 -12.21 24.31 -64.02
CA ILE A 7 -11.53 24.70 -62.78
C ILE A 7 -11.04 23.39 -62.16
N LEU A 8 -9.75 23.11 -62.25
CA LEU A 8 -9.11 22.09 -61.44
C LEU A 8 -9.00 22.65 -60.01
N ILE A 9 -9.91 22.23 -59.13
CA ILE A 9 -9.72 22.36 -57.68
C ILE A 9 -8.76 21.24 -57.30
N THR A 10 -7.46 21.56 -57.19
CA THR A 10 -6.50 20.70 -56.49
C THR A 10 -6.82 20.74 -55.00
N SER A 11 -7.60 19.77 -54.55
CA SER A 11 -7.78 19.45 -53.13
C SER A 11 -6.43 19.00 -52.57
N VAL A 12 -5.75 19.88 -51.83
CA VAL A 12 -4.62 19.50 -51.00
C VAL A 12 -5.18 18.69 -49.83
N ILE A 13 -5.10 17.37 -49.94
CA ILE A 13 -5.30 16.47 -48.80
C ILE A 13 -4.10 16.66 -47.89
N ILE A 14 -4.25 17.51 -46.88
CA ILE A 14 -3.33 17.54 -45.73
C ILE A 14 -3.60 16.26 -44.96
N ILE A 15 -2.75 15.26 -45.16
CA ILE A 15 -2.66 14.10 -44.27
C ILE A 15 -2.14 14.65 -42.93
N LEU A 16 -3.06 14.98 -42.04
CA LEU A 16 -2.78 15.14 -40.61
C LEU A 16 -2.34 13.77 -40.11
N ILE A 17 -1.03 13.55 -40.07
CA ILE A 17 -0.43 12.48 -39.26
C ILE A 17 -0.74 12.86 -37.82
N VAL A 18 -1.84 12.32 -37.29
CA VAL A 18 -2.04 12.24 -35.85
C VAL A 18 -0.94 11.32 -35.37
N ILE A 19 0.16 11.91 -34.90
CA ILE A 19 1.10 11.22 -34.02
C ILE A 19 0.27 10.92 -32.77
N SER A 20 -0.39 9.77 -32.79
CA SER A 20 -0.80 9.12 -31.57
C SER A 20 0.49 8.98 -30.78
N CYS A 21 0.60 9.69 -29.66
CA CYS A 21 1.56 9.35 -28.63
C CYS A 21 1.20 7.94 -28.18
N ASN A 22 1.75 6.97 -28.90
CA ASN A 22 1.75 5.59 -28.48
C ASN A 22 2.64 5.62 -27.23
N ASN A 23 2.02 5.62 -26.04
CA ASN A 23 2.68 5.17 -24.83
C ASN A 23 3.02 3.70 -25.10
N GLN A 24 4.13 3.45 -25.80
CA GLN A 24 4.78 2.15 -25.74
C GLN A 24 5.22 2.02 -24.29
N ASN A 25 4.46 1.24 -23.53
CA ASN A 25 4.91 0.74 -22.25
C ASN A 25 6.32 0.20 -22.47
N ASP A 26 7.32 0.83 -21.85
CA ASP A 26 8.66 0.28 -21.65
C ASP A 26 8.47 -1.02 -20.86
N GLU A 27 8.13 -2.09 -21.55
CA GLU A 27 7.90 -3.39 -20.95
C GLU A 27 9.19 -3.83 -20.26
N LEU A 28 9.08 -4.24 -19.00
CA LEU A 28 10.23 -4.66 -18.23
C LEU A 28 10.75 -5.96 -18.86
N LYS A 29 12.03 -6.00 -19.21
CA LYS A 29 12.70 -7.20 -19.78
C LYS A 29 12.48 -8.48 -18.97
N ILE A 30 12.18 -8.35 -17.69
CA ILE A 30 11.87 -9.49 -16.82
C ILE A 30 10.58 -10.20 -17.26
N VAL A 31 9.59 -9.50 -17.82
CA VAL A 31 8.33 -10.09 -18.30
C VAL A 31 8.60 -11.06 -19.45
N ASP A 32 9.36 -10.63 -20.45
CA ASP A 32 9.77 -11.50 -21.56
C ASP A 32 10.57 -12.71 -21.04
N THR A 33 11.47 -12.48 -20.08
CA THR A 33 12.24 -13.55 -19.43
C THR A 33 11.34 -14.58 -18.75
N MET A 34 10.28 -14.11 -18.06
CA MET A 34 9.33 -14.97 -17.36
C MET A 34 8.45 -15.81 -18.29
N LEU A 35 8.19 -15.33 -19.51
CA LEU A 35 7.31 -15.96 -20.49
C LEU A 35 8.05 -16.83 -21.51
N GLU A 36 9.27 -16.46 -21.91
CA GLU A 36 9.90 -17.01 -23.12
C GLU A 36 11.23 -17.73 -22.85
N ASP A 37 12.01 -17.30 -21.84
CA ASP A 37 13.36 -17.83 -21.63
C ASP A 37 13.38 -19.04 -20.70
N THR A 38 13.13 -20.24 -21.24
CA THR A 38 13.13 -21.51 -20.48
C THR A 38 14.45 -21.83 -19.77
N SER A 39 15.56 -21.14 -20.09
CA SER A 39 16.84 -21.31 -19.40
C SER A 39 16.99 -20.45 -18.15
N SER A 40 16.12 -19.45 -17.99
CA SER A 40 16.11 -18.55 -16.85
C SER A 40 15.45 -19.18 -15.62
N TYR A 41 15.99 -18.87 -14.43
CA TYR A 41 15.33 -19.17 -13.17
C TYR A 41 13.91 -18.60 -13.12
N PHE A 42 13.74 -17.36 -13.60
CA PHE A 42 12.48 -16.63 -13.55
C PHE A 42 11.44 -17.11 -14.57
N TYR A 43 11.76 -18.08 -15.44
CA TYR A 43 10.77 -18.67 -16.33
C TYR A 43 9.65 -19.35 -15.55
N THR A 44 8.41 -19.00 -15.89
CA THR A 44 7.19 -19.54 -15.28
C THR A 44 6.62 -20.65 -16.16
N ASP A 45 6.57 -21.89 -15.66
CA ASP A 45 5.93 -22.97 -16.39
C ASP A 45 4.39 -22.85 -16.36
N LEU A 46 3.82 -22.25 -17.40
CA LEU A 46 2.37 -22.06 -17.52
C LEU A 46 1.59 -23.37 -17.63
N ASN A 47 2.25 -24.52 -17.88
CA ASN A 47 1.58 -25.82 -17.88
C ASN A 47 0.99 -26.18 -16.51
N LEU A 48 1.51 -25.59 -15.43
CA LEU A 48 0.99 -25.73 -14.06
C LEU A 48 -0.46 -25.23 -13.94
N TYR A 49 -0.93 -24.39 -14.88
CA TYR A 49 -2.22 -23.70 -14.85
C TYR A 49 -3.25 -24.20 -15.87
N LYS A 50 -3.00 -25.31 -16.58
CA LYS A 50 -3.90 -25.80 -17.64
C LYS A 50 -5.35 -26.04 -17.20
N ASN A 51 -5.57 -26.34 -15.92
CA ASN A 51 -6.88 -26.55 -15.35
C ASN A 51 -7.04 -25.71 -14.07
N LYS A 52 -8.19 -25.04 -13.94
CA LYS A 52 -8.59 -24.37 -12.70
C LYS A 52 -8.64 -25.40 -11.57
N ASN A 53 -7.90 -25.16 -10.49
CA ASN A 53 -7.73 -26.12 -9.41
C ASN A 53 -7.93 -25.44 -8.05
N SER A 54 -9.05 -25.75 -7.40
CA SER A 54 -9.41 -25.18 -6.08
C SER A 54 -8.49 -25.65 -4.95
N LYS A 55 -7.72 -26.73 -5.16
CA LYS A 55 -6.76 -27.24 -4.17
C LYS A 55 -5.47 -26.44 -4.09
N LEU A 56 -5.19 -25.57 -5.06
CA LEU A 56 -4.02 -24.71 -5.01
C LEU A 56 -4.19 -23.66 -3.89
N PRO A 57 -3.11 -23.27 -3.21
CA PRO A 57 -3.15 -22.26 -2.17
C PRO A 57 -3.41 -20.85 -2.73
N VAL A 58 -3.80 -19.93 -1.85
CA VAL A 58 -3.76 -18.48 -2.14
C VAL A 58 -2.35 -17.96 -1.87
N GLY A 59 -1.79 -17.21 -2.81
CA GLY A 59 -0.49 -16.57 -2.66
C GLY A 59 -0.62 -15.16 -2.13
N ILE A 60 0.24 -14.78 -1.19
CA ILE A 60 0.25 -13.47 -0.56
C ILE A 60 1.70 -13.01 -0.50
N PHE A 61 2.00 -11.77 -0.91
CA PHE A 61 3.34 -11.22 -0.68
C PHE A 61 3.31 -9.79 -0.16
N ASP A 62 4.37 -9.46 0.56
CA ASP A 62 4.70 -8.11 1.01
C ASP A 62 6.20 -7.85 0.89
N SER A 63 6.61 -6.59 1.03
CA SER A 63 8.02 -6.21 1.13
C SER A 63 8.72 -6.79 2.36
N GLY A 64 7.99 -7.26 3.38
CA GLY A 64 8.58 -7.85 4.58
C GLY A 64 7.52 -8.56 5.43
N THR A 65 7.68 -8.52 6.74
CA THR A 65 6.75 -9.12 7.70
C THR A 65 5.53 -8.25 8.01
N GLY A 66 5.53 -6.97 7.60
CA GLY A 66 4.41 -6.05 7.84
C GLY A 66 3.09 -6.54 7.22
N GLY A 67 3.16 -7.17 6.05
CA GLY A 67 2.01 -7.79 5.38
C GLY A 67 1.33 -8.92 6.15
N LEU A 68 1.93 -9.41 7.24
CA LEU A 68 1.26 -10.35 8.14
C LEU A 68 0.01 -9.76 8.78
N THR A 69 -0.15 -8.43 8.81
CA THR A 69 -1.41 -7.77 9.21
C THR A 69 -2.55 -8.05 8.23
N VAL A 70 -2.27 -8.01 6.93
CA VAL A 70 -3.23 -8.39 5.89
C VAL A 70 -3.53 -9.88 5.97
N PHE A 71 -2.49 -10.69 6.20
CA PHE A 71 -2.67 -12.12 6.40
C PHE A 71 -3.52 -12.43 7.63
N ASP A 72 -3.26 -11.78 8.76
CA ASP A 72 -4.03 -11.91 10.00
C ASP A 72 -5.50 -11.56 9.79
N ALA A 73 -5.77 -10.45 9.09
CA ALA A 73 -7.14 -10.06 8.74
C ALA A 73 -7.85 -11.09 7.85
N ILE A 74 -7.12 -11.75 6.93
CA ILE A 74 -7.66 -12.84 6.10
C ILE A 74 -7.98 -14.06 6.95
N VAL A 75 -7.03 -14.56 7.74
CA VAL A 75 -7.23 -15.83 8.48
C VAL A 75 -8.20 -15.68 9.65
N ASN A 76 -8.38 -14.46 10.18
CA ASN A 76 -9.37 -14.14 11.21
C ASN A 76 -10.70 -13.63 10.63
N PHE A 77 -10.84 -13.56 9.30
CA PHE A 77 -12.08 -13.09 8.69
C PHE A 77 -13.24 -14.02 9.02
N ASP A 78 -14.36 -13.44 9.43
CA ASP A 78 -15.61 -14.12 9.81
C ASP A 78 -16.77 -13.15 9.58
N LYS A 79 -17.18 -13.06 8.32
CA LYS A 79 -18.27 -12.20 7.82
C LYS A 79 -19.20 -12.93 6.86
N TYR A 80 -19.03 -14.24 6.67
CA TYR A 80 -19.90 -15.02 5.82
C TYR A 80 -20.28 -16.33 6.48
N ASN A 81 -21.40 -16.90 6.07
CA ASN A 81 -21.76 -18.25 6.46
C ASN A 81 -20.96 -19.24 5.60
N ASN A 82 -20.11 -20.08 6.21
CA ASN A 82 -19.27 -21.02 5.45
C ASN A 82 -20.05 -22.09 4.65
N LYS A 83 -21.38 -22.24 4.83
CA LYS A 83 -22.20 -23.22 4.10
C LYS A 83 -22.87 -22.65 2.86
N ASP A 84 -23.43 -21.44 2.96
CA ASP A 84 -24.21 -20.83 1.89
C ASP A 84 -23.62 -19.53 1.34
N HIS A 85 -22.49 -19.08 1.90
CA HIS A 85 -21.75 -17.87 1.54
C HIS A 85 -22.59 -16.58 1.65
N SER A 86 -23.66 -16.58 2.46
CA SER A 86 -24.40 -15.36 2.78
C SER A 86 -23.61 -14.47 3.75
N TYR A 87 -23.69 -13.15 3.57
CA TYR A 87 -22.98 -12.18 4.41
C TYR A 87 -23.62 -12.08 5.81
N LEU A 88 -22.78 -12.06 6.84
CA LEU A 88 -23.13 -11.95 8.26
C LEU A 88 -22.36 -10.77 8.88
N SER A 89 -23.06 -9.77 9.42
CA SER A 89 -22.41 -8.60 10.03
C SER A 89 -21.52 -8.97 11.22
N ASP A 90 -21.95 -9.96 12.01
CA ASP A 90 -21.31 -10.37 13.26
C ASP A 90 -20.51 -11.67 13.11
N GLY A 91 -20.53 -12.29 11.92
CA GLY A 91 -19.95 -13.62 11.69
C GLY A 91 -20.81 -14.76 12.22
N ASP A 92 -20.34 -16.00 12.05
CA ASP A 92 -20.92 -17.21 12.66
C ASP A 92 -19.98 -17.90 13.68
N SER A 93 -18.89 -17.21 14.05
CA SER A 93 -17.81 -17.71 14.92
C SER A 93 -17.00 -18.85 14.28
N ILE A 94 -17.09 -19.02 12.96
CA ILE A 94 -16.26 -19.92 12.17
C ILE A 94 -15.50 -19.05 11.18
N ARG A 95 -14.16 -19.15 11.20
CA ARG A 95 -13.32 -18.39 10.28
C ARG A 95 -13.64 -18.79 8.83
N ASP A 96 -13.83 -17.80 8.00
CA ASP A 96 -14.20 -17.93 6.59
C ASP A 96 -13.16 -18.70 5.77
N PHE A 97 -11.90 -18.61 6.16
CA PHE A 97 -10.75 -19.22 5.47
C PHE A 97 -10.17 -20.43 6.22
N ASN A 98 -10.92 -21.06 7.13
CA ASN A 98 -10.39 -22.10 8.02
C ASN A 98 -9.83 -23.34 7.29
N GLU A 99 -10.35 -23.66 6.10
CA GLU A 99 -9.90 -24.79 5.27
C GLU A 99 -8.97 -24.34 4.12
N GLU A 100 -8.64 -23.06 4.06
CA GLU A 100 -7.81 -22.49 2.98
C GLU A 100 -6.32 -22.63 3.31
N CYS A 101 -5.52 -22.94 2.29
CA CYS A 101 -4.06 -23.01 2.42
C CYS A 101 -3.44 -21.78 1.77
N PHE A 102 -2.35 -21.29 2.35
CA PHE A 102 -1.69 -20.08 1.88
C PHE A 102 -0.20 -20.31 1.61
N ILE A 103 0.35 -19.52 0.68
CA ILE A 103 1.79 -19.32 0.55
C ILE A 103 2.05 -17.83 0.76
N TYR A 104 2.79 -17.50 1.82
CA TYR A 104 3.17 -16.13 2.13
C TYR A 104 4.64 -15.89 1.79
N LEU A 105 4.95 -14.77 1.11
CA LEU A 105 6.31 -14.31 0.82
C LEU A 105 6.56 -12.92 1.44
N ALA A 106 7.59 -12.82 2.28
CA ALA A 106 8.18 -11.55 2.70
C ALA A 106 9.47 -11.26 1.92
N ASP A 107 9.51 -10.21 1.10
CA ASP A 107 10.74 -9.82 0.38
C ASP A 107 11.72 -8.98 1.23
N GLN A 108 12.10 -9.53 2.38
CA GLN A 108 12.98 -8.89 3.37
C GLN A 108 14.32 -8.44 2.77
N ALA A 109 14.87 -9.17 1.79
CA ALA A 109 16.14 -8.84 1.17
C ALA A 109 16.15 -7.49 0.43
N ASN A 110 14.98 -7.03 -0.04
CA ASN A 110 14.85 -5.81 -0.84
C ASN A 110 14.01 -4.73 -0.14
N MET A 111 13.62 -4.94 1.11
CA MET A 111 12.89 -3.97 1.91
C MET A 111 13.78 -2.77 2.33
N PRO A 112 13.20 -1.60 2.64
CA PRO A 112 11.79 -1.24 2.51
C PRO A 112 11.44 -0.67 1.13
N TYR A 113 10.33 -1.14 0.53
CA TYR A 113 9.87 -0.67 -0.78
C TYR A 113 9.51 0.82 -0.82
N GLY A 114 9.05 1.37 0.31
CA GLY A 114 8.62 2.78 0.42
C GLY A 114 9.71 3.81 0.09
N ASN A 115 10.99 3.40 0.06
CA ASN A 115 12.12 4.30 -0.18
C ASN A 115 12.61 4.32 -1.64
N TYR A 116 12.12 3.43 -2.51
CA TYR A 116 12.68 3.28 -3.86
C TYR A 116 12.44 4.51 -4.73
N GLU A 117 11.27 5.15 -4.63
CA GLU A 117 10.95 6.34 -5.41
C GLU A 117 11.83 7.54 -5.04
N ALA A 118 12.04 7.78 -3.74
CA ALA A 118 12.96 8.82 -3.26
C ALA A 118 14.41 8.67 -3.78
N HIS A 119 14.78 7.46 -4.21
CA HIS A 119 16.10 7.16 -4.79
C HIS A 119 16.07 6.98 -6.32
N ASN A 120 14.96 7.31 -6.98
CA ASN A 120 14.75 7.14 -8.43
C ASN A 120 14.92 5.68 -8.91
N LYS A 121 14.52 4.71 -8.07
CA LYS A 121 14.66 3.26 -8.33
C LYS A 121 13.32 2.57 -8.61
N THR A 122 12.31 3.29 -9.09
CA THR A 122 10.96 2.73 -9.33
C THR A 122 10.94 1.59 -10.37
N LYS A 123 11.79 1.64 -11.41
CA LYS A 123 11.93 0.52 -12.36
C LYS A 123 12.43 -0.76 -11.68
N LEU A 124 13.39 -0.62 -10.77
CA LEU A 124 13.92 -1.73 -9.98
C LEU A 124 12.85 -2.27 -9.01
N LEU A 125 12.09 -1.39 -8.35
CA LEU A 125 10.98 -1.79 -7.49
C LEU A 125 9.95 -2.65 -8.26
N LYS A 126 9.52 -2.20 -9.44
CA LYS A 126 8.58 -2.97 -10.27
C LYS A 126 9.14 -4.34 -10.66
N GLU A 127 10.44 -4.42 -10.94
CA GLU A 127 11.11 -5.69 -11.23
C GLU A 127 11.11 -6.62 -10.01
N HIS A 128 11.38 -6.14 -8.80
CA HIS A 128 11.28 -6.94 -7.57
C HIS A 128 9.86 -7.46 -7.35
N VAL A 129 8.86 -6.58 -7.46
CA VAL A 129 7.45 -6.97 -7.29
C VAL A 129 7.00 -8.03 -8.30
N LEU A 130 7.45 -7.94 -9.56
CA LEU A 130 7.18 -8.99 -10.55
C LEU A 130 7.86 -10.31 -10.18
N LYS A 131 9.09 -10.28 -9.65
CA LYS A 131 9.79 -11.49 -9.16
C LYS A 131 9.08 -12.11 -7.96
N ASP A 132 8.53 -11.31 -7.05
CA ASP A 132 7.73 -11.80 -5.92
C ASP A 132 6.45 -12.52 -6.42
N ALA A 133 5.76 -11.92 -7.39
CA ALA A 133 4.61 -12.54 -8.02
C ALA A 133 5.00 -13.82 -8.76
N GLN A 134 6.11 -13.82 -9.50
CA GLN A 134 6.60 -15.00 -10.22
C GLN A 134 7.00 -16.13 -9.26
N PHE A 135 7.62 -15.81 -8.12
CA PHE A 135 7.90 -16.81 -7.09
C PHE A 135 6.62 -17.52 -6.69
N LEU A 136 5.55 -16.79 -6.39
CA LEU A 136 4.27 -17.38 -5.99
C LEU A 136 3.60 -18.18 -7.14
N LEU A 137 3.74 -17.71 -8.38
CA LEU A 137 3.18 -18.37 -9.56
C LEU A 137 3.99 -19.59 -10.04
N SER A 138 5.22 -19.78 -9.54
CA SER A 138 6.11 -20.86 -9.91
C SER A 138 6.16 -21.95 -8.83
N ASP A 139 6.64 -23.13 -9.20
CA ASP A 139 7.02 -24.23 -8.32
C ASP A 139 8.49 -24.15 -7.83
N LYS A 140 9.28 -23.24 -8.42
CA LYS A 140 10.71 -23.08 -8.14
C LYS A 140 10.96 -22.24 -6.89
N TYR A 141 11.90 -22.69 -6.06
CA TYR A 141 12.46 -21.90 -4.96
C TYR A 141 13.81 -22.41 -4.49
N TYR A 142 14.61 -21.54 -3.87
CA TYR A 142 15.77 -21.95 -3.09
C TYR A 142 15.36 -22.09 -1.62
N GLU A 143 15.70 -23.21 -0.99
CA GLU A 143 15.39 -23.43 0.43
C GLU A 143 16.31 -22.57 1.32
N ASN A 144 17.59 -22.42 0.94
CA ASN A 144 18.59 -21.66 1.69
C ASN A 144 19.38 -20.70 0.78
N SER A 145 19.97 -19.65 1.38
CA SER A 145 20.73 -18.61 0.65
C SER A 145 21.99 -19.09 -0.05
N GLU A 146 22.51 -20.24 0.36
CA GLU A 146 23.78 -20.80 -0.13
C GLU A 146 23.58 -21.94 -1.14
N ASP A 147 22.33 -22.38 -1.33
CA ASP A 147 22.00 -23.46 -2.24
C ASP A 147 22.31 -23.06 -3.68
N GLN A 148 22.92 -23.99 -4.43
CA GLN A 148 23.30 -23.76 -5.83
C GLN A 148 22.17 -24.14 -6.79
N ASP A 149 21.33 -25.08 -6.38
CA ASP A 149 20.21 -25.61 -7.15
C ASP A 149 18.89 -25.28 -6.44
N TYR A 150 17.86 -24.94 -7.22
CA TYR A 150 16.52 -24.71 -6.71
C TYR A 150 15.72 -26.02 -6.65
N LEU A 151 14.75 -26.06 -5.74
CA LEU A 151 13.73 -27.10 -5.66
C LEU A 151 12.53 -26.76 -6.55
N ILE A 152 11.71 -27.76 -6.90
CA ILE A 152 10.54 -27.65 -7.79
C ILE A 152 9.27 -28.29 -7.21
N ASN A 153 9.17 -28.35 -5.88
CA ASN A 153 8.08 -29.01 -5.16
C ASN A 153 7.13 -28.04 -4.44
N LYS A 154 7.29 -26.72 -4.64
CA LYS A 154 6.37 -25.72 -4.11
C LYS A 154 5.10 -25.70 -4.97
N SER A 155 3.94 -25.55 -4.33
CA SER A 155 2.70 -25.42 -5.09
C SER A 155 2.61 -24.04 -5.77
N PRO A 156 2.08 -23.94 -7.00
CA PRO A 156 1.63 -22.66 -7.57
C PRO A 156 0.34 -22.20 -6.88
N ILE A 157 -0.07 -20.95 -7.11
CA ILE A 157 -1.22 -20.32 -6.41
C ILE A 157 -2.47 -20.19 -7.29
N LYS A 158 -3.68 -20.14 -6.71
CA LYS A 158 -4.96 -19.89 -7.45
C LYS A 158 -5.45 -18.43 -7.43
N ALA A 159 -4.91 -17.63 -6.53
CA ALA A 159 -5.22 -16.21 -6.37
C ALA A 159 -4.00 -15.51 -5.78
N LEU A 160 -3.79 -14.25 -6.15
CA LEU A 160 -2.65 -13.46 -5.70
C LEU A 160 -3.12 -12.24 -4.92
N VAL A 161 -2.65 -12.09 -3.69
CA VAL A 161 -2.85 -10.90 -2.86
C VAL A 161 -1.53 -10.14 -2.70
N ILE A 162 -1.54 -8.88 -3.09
CA ILE A 162 -0.46 -7.93 -2.84
C ILE A 162 -0.76 -7.22 -1.51
N ALA A 163 -0.19 -7.72 -0.42
CA ALA A 163 -0.38 -7.15 0.92
C ALA A 163 0.37 -5.81 1.09
N CYS A 164 1.44 -5.59 0.34
CA CYS A 164 2.18 -4.33 0.37
C CYS A 164 1.41 -3.19 -0.33
N ASN A 165 1.14 -2.11 0.41
CA ASN A 165 0.59 -0.88 -0.16
C ASN A 165 1.50 -0.29 -1.24
N THR A 166 2.81 -0.25 -1.00
CA THR A 166 3.78 0.31 -1.96
C THR A 166 3.86 -0.54 -3.22
N ALA A 167 3.91 -1.88 -3.10
CA ALA A 167 3.92 -2.76 -4.27
C ALA A 167 2.61 -2.61 -5.09
N THR A 168 1.47 -2.55 -4.39
CA THR A 168 0.17 -2.33 -5.04
C THR A 168 0.17 -1.03 -5.84
N ALA A 169 0.64 0.07 -5.25
CA ALA A 169 0.70 1.39 -5.86
C ALA A 169 1.55 1.45 -7.14
N TYR A 170 2.67 0.74 -7.18
CA TYR A 170 3.63 0.85 -8.28
C TYR A 170 3.52 -0.23 -9.36
N ALA A 171 3.06 -1.44 -8.98
CA ALA A 171 3.28 -2.63 -9.80
C ALA A 171 2.08 -3.59 -9.91
N LYS A 172 0.93 -3.29 -9.28
CA LYS A 172 -0.28 -4.12 -9.48
C LYS A 172 -0.66 -4.23 -10.96
N GLU A 173 -0.67 -3.11 -11.68
CA GLU A 173 -0.98 -3.09 -13.12
C GLU A 173 0.03 -3.90 -13.94
N ASP A 174 1.32 -3.87 -13.57
CA ASP A 174 2.35 -4.67 -14.23
C ASP A 174 2.10 -6.18 -14.04
N ILE A 175 1.70 -6.60 -12.83
CA ILE A 175 1.33 -8.00 -12.56
C ILE A 175 0.05 -8.38 -13.31
N GLU A 176 -0.98 -7.52 -13.32
CA GLU A 176 -2.23 -7.76 -14.06
C GLU A 176 -1.98 -7.89 -15.56
N ASN A 177 -1.09 -7.08 -16.12
CA ASN A 177 -0.65 -7.19 -17.51
C ASN A 177 0.13 -8.48 -17.76
N PHE A 178 1.00 -8.89 -16.83
CA PHE A 178 1.72 -10.17 -16.92
C PHE A 178 0.76 -11.36 -16.94
N VAL A 179 -0.16 -11.48 -15.97
CA VAL A 179 -1.11 -12.62 -15.91
C VAL A 179 -2.00 -12.67 -17.14
N LYS A 180 -2.41 -11.49 -17.67
CA LYS A 180 -3.16 -11.39 -18.92
C LYS A 180 -2.35 -11.88 -20.12
N LYS A 181 -1.08 -11.47 -20.26
CA LYS A 181 -0.19 -11.93 -21.33
C LYS A 181 0.10 -13.42 -21.25
N ALA A 182 0.27 -13.93 -20.04
CA ALA A 182 0.44 -15.36 -19.76
C ALA A 182 -0.84 -16.18 -19.94
N ASN A 183 -1.99 -15.54 -20.22
CA ASN A 183 -3.30 -16.18 -20.30
C ASN A 183 -3.65 -16.99 -19.04
N LEU A 184 -3.31 -16.44 -17.87
CA LEU A 184 -3.60 -17.02 -16.56
C LEU A 184 -4.92 -16.48 -16.02
N ASP A 185 -5.81 -17.38 -15.60
CA ASP A 185 -7.05 -17.04 -14.88
C ASP A 185 -6.77 -16.84 -13.37
N ILE A 186 -5.92 -15.86 -13.05
CA ILE A 186 -5.53 -15.52 -11.69
C ILE A 186 -5.99 -14.10 -11.37
N LYS A 187 -6.85 -13.99 -10.36
CA LYS A 187 -7.23 -12.69 -9.80
C LYS A 187 -6.09 -12.12 -8.97
N VAL A 188 -5.71 -10.89 -9.30
CA VAL A 188 -4.75 -10.08 -8.55
C VAL A 188 -5.52 -9.10 -7.68
N ILE A 189 -5.38 -9.24 -6.37
CA ILE A 189 -6.01 -8.39 -5.36
C ILE A 189 -4.92 -7.52 -4.73
N GLY A 190 -5.16 -6.22 -4.63
CA GLY A 190 -4.25 -5.29 -3.97
C GLY A 190 -4.97 -4.47 -2.91
N VAL A 191 -4.27 -4.19 -1.82
CA VAL A 191 -4.84 -3.51 -0.64
C VAL A 191 -5.41 -2.12 -0.94
N ILE A 192 -4.87 -1.38 -1.93
CA ILE A 192 -5.34 -0.02 -2.26
C ILE A 192 -6.80 -0.04 -2.74
N GLY A 193 -7.14 -0.87 -3.72
CA GLY A 193 -8.50 -0.92 -4.28
C GLY A 193 -9.55 -1.29 -3.23
N ALA A 194 -9.20 -2.22 -2.33
CA ALA A 194 -10.03 -2.63 -1.21
C ALA A 194 -10.23 -1.50 -0.19
N GLY A 195 -9.16 -0.82 0.20
CA GLY A 195 -9.24 0.34 1.11
C GLY A 195 -10.03 1.51 0.51
N VAL A 196 -9.94 1.73 -0.80
CA VAL A 196 -10.74 2.76 -1.48
C VAL A 196 -12.23 2.41 -1.48
N ARG A 197 -12.61 1.19 -1.86
CA ARG A 197 -14.04 0.76 -1.81
C ARG A 197 -14.63 0.95 -0.42
N ALA A 198 -13.87 0.58 0.61
CA ALA A 198 -14.24 0.76 1.99
C ALA A 198 -14.46 2.23 2.37
N SER A 199 -13.56 3.11 1.97
CA SER A 199 -13.67 4.55 2.24
C SER A 199 -14.89 5.19 1.60
N LEU A 200 -15.38 4.61 0.49
CA LEU A 200 -16.49 5.13 -0.30
C LEU A 200 -17.85 4.51 0.07
N VAL A 201 -17.90 3.43 0.86
CA VAL A 201 -19.15 2.66 1.10
C VAL A 201 -20.25 3.49 1.79
N ASN A 202 -19.86 4.45 2.65
CA ASN A 202 -20.77 5.31 3.41
C ASN A 202 -20.86 6.74 2.83
N ILE A 203 -20.41 6.95 1.59
CA ILE A 203 -20.45 8.23 0.88
C ILE A 203 -21.52 8.12 -0.21
N SER A 204 -22.50 9.04 -0.19
CA SER A 204 -23.54 9.09 -1.23
C SER A 204 -22.96 9.67 -2.52
N ASP A 205 -23.51 9.28 -3.67
CA ASP A 205 -22.94 9.67 -4.98
C ASP A 205 -22.96 11.19 -5.23
N ASP A 206 -23.78 11.96 -4.52
CA ASP A 206 -23.92 13.42 -4.60
C ASP A 206 -23.32 14.17 -3.40
N GLU A 207 -22.65 13.48 -2.48
CA GLU A 207 -22.11 14.07 -1.25
C GLU A 207 -20.73 14.73 -1.48
N ASP A 208 -20.58 15.97 -1.04
CA ASP A 208 -19.28 16.66 -1.00
C ASP A 208 -18.51 16.30 0.29
N VAL A 209 -17.32 15.71 0.17
CA VAL A 209 -16.54 15.18 1.30
C VAL A 209 -15.04 15.27 1.07
N SER A 210 -14.27 15.19 2.15
CA SER A 210 -12.82 14.97 2.10
C SER A 210 -12.49 13.55 2.57
N ILE A 211 -11.55 12.91 1.87
CA ILE A 211 -10.93 11.63 2.26
C ILE A 211 -9.44 11.88 2.44
N ALA A 212 -8.89 11.42 3.56
CA ALA A 212 -7.45 11.44 3.77
C ALA A 212 -6.82 10.06 3.63
N VAL A 213 -5.56 10.03 3.22
CA VAL A 213 -4.74 8.82 3.16
C VAL A 213 -3.46 9.06 3.94
N MET A 214 -3.20 8.19 4.92
CA MET A 214 -1.93 8.14 5.63
C MET A 214 -1.19 6.89 5.19
N ALA A 215 -0.02 7.05 4.57
CA ALA A 215 0.72 5.93 4.01
C ALA A 215 2.24 6.20 4.01
N THR A 216 3.03 5.24 3.52
CA THR A 216 4.48 5.45 3.31
C THR A 216 4.73 6.56 2.28
N ALA A 217 5.93 7.16 2.31
CA ALA A 217 6.32 8.18 1.32
C ALA A 217 6.16 7.68 -0.12
N GLY A 218 6.65 6.47 -0.42
CA GLY A 218 6.50 5.86 -1.74
C GLY A 218 5.04 5.71 -2.17
N THR A 219 4.16 5.25 -1.28
CA THR A 219 2.73 5.13 -1.59
C THR A 219 2.11 6.49 -1.88
N VAL A 220 2.40 7.51 -1.06
CA VAL A 220 1.89 8.87 -1.28
C VAL A 220 2.41 9.46 -2.60
N SER A 221 3.72 9.34 -2.89
CA SER A 221 4.31 9.89 -4.12
C SER A 221 3.80 9.20 -5.39
N SER A 222 3.38 7.93 -5.31
CA SER A 222 2.79 7.20 -6.43
C SER A 222 1.44 7.75 -6.90
N ASN A 223 0.73 8.47 -6.01
CA ASN A 223 -0.68 8.83 -6.13
C ASN A 223 -1.60 7.61 -6.35
N GLY A 224 -1.21 6.42 -5.91
CA GLY A 224 -1.97 5.18 -6.10
C GLY A 224 -3.38 5.27 -5.55
N TYR A 225 -3.54 5.73 -4.30
CA TYR A 225 -4.87 5.94 -3.71
C TYR A 225 -5.67 7.02 -4.42
N VAL A 226 -5.05 8.15 -4.79
CA VAL A 226 -5.74 9.24 -5.49
C VAL A 226 -6.32 8.74 -6.82
N LYS A 227 -5.51 8.04 -7.63
CA LYS A 227 -5.92 7.47 -8.91
C LYS A 227 -7.05 6.46 -8.73
N GLU A 228 -6.93 5.58 -7.73
CA GLU A 228 -7.93 4.56 -7.45
C GLU A 228 -9.26 5.16 -6.96
N ILE A 229 -9.23 6.15 -6.06
CA ILE A 229 -10.41 6.91 -5.63
C ILE A 229 -11.10 7.53 -6.85
N GLN A 230 -10.34 8.22 -7.71
CA GLN A 230 -10.89 8.82 -8.93
C GLN A 230 -11.49 7.78 -9.89
N SER A 231 -10.85 6.61 -10.04
CA SER A 231 -11.36 5.52 -10.88
C SER A 231 -12.72 5.02 -10.35
N GLN A 232 -12.81 4.71 -9.07
CA GLN A 232 -14.03 4.16 -8.48
C GLN A 232 -15.17 5.18 -8.40
N LEU A 233 -14.87 6.45 -8.14
CA LEU A 233 -15.87 7.53 -8.21
C LEU A 233 -16.46 7.65 -9.61
N LYS A 234 -15.62 7.53 -10.64
CA LYS A 234 -16.07 7.52 -12.04
C LYS A 234 -16.93 6.29 -12.36
N GLU A 235 -16.53 5.11 -11.89
CA GLU A 235 -17.29 3.87 -12.07
C GLU A 235 -18.69 3.95 -11.43
N ARG A 236 -18.81 4.66 -10.31
CA ARG A 236 -20.08 4.92 -9.61
C ARG A 236 -20.92 6.04 -10.23
N ASN A 237 -20.40 6.78 -11.20
CA ASN A 237 -21.02 8.03 -11.69
C ASN A 237 -21.26 9.06 -10.58
N ASN A 238 -20.33 9.18 -9.63
CA ASN A 238 -20.39 10.14 -8.53
C ASN A 238 -20.45 11.59 -9.07
N THR A 239 -21.40 12.38 -8.58
CA THR A 239 -21.58 13.80 -8.90
C THR A 239 -21.11 14.74 -7.80
N GLY A 240 -20.91 14.25 -6.57
CA GLY A 240 -20.33 15.02 -5.47
C GLY A 240 -18.83 15.30 -5.65
N THR A 241 -18.33 16.27 -4.91
CA THR A 241 -16.91 16.66 -4.87
C THR A 241 -16.19 15.88 -3.79
N VAL A 242 -15.17 15.10 -4.18
CA VAL A 242 -14.35 14.35 -3.22
C VAL A 242 -12.94 14.90 -3.22
N ASP A 243 -12.60 15.64 -2.17
CA ASP A 243 -11.22 16.10 -1.94
C ASP A 243 -10.37 14.96 -1.40
N VAL A 244 -9.15 14.80 -1.92
CA VAL A 244 -8.22 13.77 -1.44
C VAL A 244 -6.97 14.41 -0.88
N PHE A 245 -6.71 14.18 0.40
CA PHE A 245 -5.51 14.64 1.10
C PHE A 245 -4.59 13.45 1.39
N GLN A 246 -3.28 13.63 1.24
CA GLN A 246 -2.30 12.58 1.52
C GLN A 246 -1.25 13.06 2.53
N GLN A 247 -0.99 12.24 3.53
CA GLN A 247 0.08 12.47 4.50
C GLN A 247 1.06 11.29 4.48
N ALA A 248 2.29 11.56 4.06
CA ALA A 248 3.36 10.57 4.18
C ALA A 248 3.77 10.42 5.66
N GLY A 249 3.62 9.21 6.21
CA GLY A 249 4.03 8.85 7.57
C GLY A 249 5.51 8.50 7.65
N ILE A 250 6.39 9.41 7.20
CA ILE A 250 7.83 9.15 7.15
C ILE A 250 8.38 8.93 8.56
N GLY A 251 8.98 7.75 8.76
CA GLY A 251 9.53 7.32 10.04
C GLY A 251 8.54 6.61 10.96
N LEU A 252 7.23 6.70 10.73
CA LEU A 252 6.23 6.05 11.59
C LEU A 252 6.30 4.52 11.53
N ALA A 253 6.37 3.92 10.34
CA ALA A 253 6.51 2.46 10.23
C ALA A 253 7.82 1.97 10.86
N GLY A 254 8.91 2.69 10.63
CA GLY A 254 10.21 2.38 11.25
C GLY A 254 10.20 2.59 12.77
N ALA A 255 9.44 3.56 13.29
CA ALA A 255 9.24 3.73 14.73
C ALA A 255 8.47 2.55 15.33
N ILE A 256 7.42 2.07 14.66
CA ILE A 256 6.65 0.88 15.09
C ILE A 256 7.56 -0.37 15.11
N ASP A 257 8.44 -0.51 14.12
CA ASP A 257 9.44 -1.59 14.06
C ASP A 257 10.64 -1.37 15.00
N GLN A 258 10.67 -0.28 15.78
CA GLN A 258 11.77 0.12 16.65
C GLN A 258 13.12 0.24 15.92
N ALA A 259 13.10 0.64 14.65
CA ALA A 259 14.31 0.91 13.89
C ALA A 259 15.07 2.09 14.53
N ILE A 260 16.35 1.85 14.79
CA ILE A 260 17.18 2.72 15.63
C ILE A 260 17.28 4.15 15.07
N GLU A 261 17.23 4.35 13.75
CA GLU A 261 17.23 5.67 13.13
C GLU A 261 15.94 6.50 13.38
N PHE A 262 14.88 5.89 13.92
CA PHE A 262 13.60 6.55 14.16
C PHE A 262 13.21 6.61 15.63
N ILE A 263 13.51 5.60 16.43
CA ILE A 263 13.33 5.63 17.89
C ILE A 263 14.44 4.85 18.60
N ASP A 264 14.75 5.24 19.83
CA ASP A 264 15.60 4.51 20.76
C ASP A 264 15.05 4.75 22.19
N PRO A 265 14.30 3.79 22.77
CA PRO A 265 13.71 3.95 24.10
C PRO A 265 14.75 4.19 25.22
N ASN A 266 16.02 3.85 24.98
CA ASN A 266 17.09 4.04 25.97
C ASN A 266 17.82 5.38 25.79
N ALA A 267 17.53 6.13 24.72
CA ALA A 267 18.15 7.41 24.48
C ALA A 267 17.57 8.48 25.42
N ASP A 268 18.45 9.33 25.93
CA ASP A 268 18.12 10.49 26.78
C ASP A 268 18.53 11.82 26.15
N LYS A 269 19.09 11.78 24.94
CA LYS A 269 19.57 12.94 24.19
C LYS A 269 19.42 12.75 22.68
N PRO A 270 19.32 13.84 21.90
CA PRO A 270 19.29 13.78 20.44
C PRO A 270 20.43 12.98 19.83
N ARG A 271 20.15 12.31 18.70
CA ARG A 271 21.04 11.35 18.05
C ARG A 271 21.34 11.76 16.62
N ASP A 272 22.59 11.66 16.21
CA ASP A 272 23.03 12.05 14.85
C ASP A 272 22.45 11.14 13.75
N ILE A 273 22.14 9.88 14.07
CA ILE A 273 21.56 8.91 13.14
C ILE A 273 20.06 9.14 12.89
N TYR A 274 19.42 10.03 13.67
CA TYR A 274 17.98 10.23 13.62
C TYR A 274 17.52 10.78 12.25
N LYS A 275 16.51 10.15 11.65
CA LYS A 275 16.00 10.51 10.31
C LYS A 275 14.54 10.97 10.30
N GLY A 276 13.89 11.02 11.47
CA GLY A 276 12.48 11.39 11.59
C GLY A 276 12.22 12.91 11.56
N PRO A 277 10.98 13.31 11.91
CA PRO A 277 10.61 14.70 12.05
C PRO A 277 11.44 15.43 13.10
N SER A 278 11.97 16.59 12.72
CA SER A 278 12.74 17.44 13.64
C SER A 278 12.61 18.91 13.28
N ASP A 279 13.08 19.79 14.16
CA ASP A 279 13.21 21.21 13.85
C ASP A 279 14.34 21.54 12.86
N LYS A 280 15.18 20.55 12.50
CA LYS A 280 16.32 20.69 11.57
C LYS A 280 16.14 19.91 10.26
N ASN A 281 15.15 19.03 10.16
CA ASN A 281 14.91 18.22 8.97
C ASN A 281 13.97 18.96 8.02
N GLU A 282 14.52 19.59 6.98
CA GLU A 282 13.75 20.43 6.05
C GLU A 282 12.60 19.71 5.34
N ASN A 283 12.70 18.39 5.17
CA ASN A 283 11.65 17.59 4.55
C ASN A 283 10.57 17.12 5.55
N LEU A 284 10.85 17.20 6.85
CA LEU A 284 10.00 16.73 7.96
C LEU A 284 10.04 17.70 9.12
N ILE A 285 9.74 18.97 8.84
CA ILE A 285 9.87 20.03 9.83
C ILE A 285 8.82 19.84 10.94
N ILE A 286 9.27 19.88 12.19
CA ILE A 286 8.41 20.17 13.34
C ILE A 286 8.25 21.69 13.42
N ASP A 287 7.08 22.20 13.03
CA ASP A 287 6.82 23.64 13.04
C ASP A 287 6.59 24.13 14.47
N LYS A 288 7.58 24.86 15.00
CA LYS A 288 7.53 25.40 16.36
C LYS A 288 6.38 26.39 16.58
N ASN A 289 5.85 27.01 15.52
CA ASN A 289 4.73 27.95 15.63
C ASN A 289 3.42 27.27 16.03
N ILE A 290 3.29 25.97 15.77
CA ILE A 290 2.13 25.15 16.13
C ILE A 290 2.51 24.02 17.09
N LEU A 291 3.62 24.17 17.84
CA LEU A 291 4.13 23.12 18.73
C LEU A 291 3.09 22.63 19.73
N THR A 292 2.26 23.54 20.22
CA THR A 292 1.15 23.26 21.14
C THR A 292 0.02 22.46 20.49
N ARG A 293 -0.16 22.51 19.17
CA ARG A 293 -1.17 21.72 18.44
C ARG A 293 -0.75 20.27 18.29
N TYR A 294 0.56 20.01 18.11
CA TYR A 294 1.08 18.65 18.11
C TYR A 294 0.83 17.94 19.44
N ASN A 295 0.86 18.68 20.56
CA ASN A 295 0.63 18.15 21.91
C ASN A 295 1.52 16.92 22.20
N PHE A 296 2.82 17.03 21.88
CA PHE A 296 3.75 15.93 22.13
C PHE A 296 3.83 15.58 23.62
N ASP A 297 3.95 14.29 23.92
CA ASP A 297 4.32 13.82 25.25
C ASP A 297 5.84 13.95 25.44
N TRP A 298 6.24 14.75 26.41
CA TRP A 298 7.64 15.00 26.78
C TRP A 298 8.08 14.21 28.03
N SER A 299 7.26 13.27 28.50
CA SER A 299 7.61 12.35 29.57
C SER A 299 8.53 11.23 29.04
N GLU A 300 9.25 10.57 29.96
CA GLU A 300 9.95 9.30 29.67
C GLU A 300 10.83 9.28 28.41
N ASN A 301 11.44 10.42 28.05
CA ASN A 301 12.24 10.58 26.83
C ASN A 301 11.49 10.27 25.52
N ASN A 302 10.15 10.36 25.51
CA ASN A 302 9.30 10.25 24.30
C ASN A 302 9.57 11.38 23.29
N MET A 303 10.24 12.44 23.72
CA MET A 303 10.86 13.47 22.91
C MET A 303 12.30 13.68 23.37
N LEU A 304 13.24 13.77 22.43
CA LEU A 304 14.64 14.11 22.69
C LEU A 304 14.89 15.54 22.19
N PHE A 305 15.62 16.34 22.96
CA PHE A 305 15.91 17.73 22.61
C PHE A 305 17.12 18.26 23.37
N GLU A 306 17.68 19.35 22.86
CA GLU A 306 18.64 20.22 23.54
C GLU A 306 17.91 21.46 24.09
N GLY A 307 18.38 22.00 25.22
CA GLY A 307 17.81 23.21 25.83
C GLY A 307 16.76 22.89 26.90
N THR A 308 15.65 23.63 26.92
CA THR A 308 14.54 23.42 27.87
C THR A 308 13.24 23.10 27.14
N LYS A 309 12.23 22.58 27.85
CA LYS A 309 10.92 22.25 27.24
C LYS A 309 10.19 23.48 26.70
N GLU A 310 10.46 24.65 27.26
CA GLU A 310 9.88 25.93 26.83
C GLU A 310 10.56 26.49 25.58
N ASN A 311 11.83 26.13 25.35
CA ASN A 311 12.58 26.55 24.17
C ASN A 311 13.48 25.41 23.66
N PRO A 312 12.89 24.32 23.13
CA PRO A 312 13.64 23.16 22.72
C PRO A 312 14.30 23.39 21.36
N THR A 313 15.47 22.80 21.19
CA THR A 313 16.24 22.77 19.94
C THR A 313 16.68 21.34 19.64
N ASN A 314 16.97 21.02 18.38
CA ASN A 314 17.33 19.64 18.01
C ASN A 314 16.26 18.62 18.46
N ILE A 315 15.00 18.95 18.18
CA ILE A 315 13.82 18.19 18.61
C ILE A 315 13.77 16.91 17.78
N GLN A 316 13.68 15.75 18.44
CA GLN A 316 13.52 14.45 17.80
C GLN A 316 12.38 13.71 18.48
N ILE A 317 11.47 13.16 17.69
CA ILE A 317 10.39 12.31 18.18
C ILE A 317 10.96 10.93 18.53
N ASN A 318 10.62 10.41 19.71
CA ASN A 318 11.16 9.15 20.21
C ASN A 318 10.08 8.18 20.73
N SER A 319 8.81 8.41 20.36
CA SER A 319 7.70 7.48 20.62
C SER A 319 6.76 7.39 19.42
N VAL A 320 6.10 6.23 19.26
CA VAL A 320 5.15 6.00 18.16
C VAL A 320 3.96 6.97 18.25
N GLU A 321 3.46 7.21 19.46
CA GLU A 321 2.36 8.12 19.75
C GLU A 321 2.69 9.55 19.31
N ASN A 322 3.92 10.01 19.54
CA ASN A 322 4.33 11.33 19.08
C ASN A 322 4.50 11.39 17.55
N TYR A 323 4.91 10.31 16.89
CA TYR A 323 4.89 10.25 15.42
C TYR A 323 3.46 10.36 14.87
N ILE A 324 2.51 9.67 15.49
CA ILE A 324 1.07 9.78 15.15
C ILE A 324 0.59 11.21 15.37
N SER A 325 0.89 11.81 16.52
CA SER A 325 0.57 13.21 16.82
C SER A 325 1.11 14.17 15.78
N TYR A 326 2.37 14.00 15.36
CA TYR A 326 2.98 14.80 14.30
C TYR A 326 2.23 14.66 12.97
N HIS A 327 2.04 13.43 12.49
CA HIS A 327 1.48 13.20 11.16
C HIS A 327 -0.02 13.54 11.08
N VAL A 328 -0.81 13.23 12.11
CA VAL A 328 -2.24 13.57 12.16
C VAL A 328 -2.43 15.09 12.21
N THR A 329 -1.67 15.79 13.05
CA THR A 329 -1.73 17.26 13.11
C THR A 329 -1.32 17.86 11.77
N THR A 330 -0.24 17.38 11.17
CA THR A 330 0.25 17.88 9.86
C THR A 330 -0.76 17.63 8.74
N LEU A 331 -1.49 16.51 8.77
CA LEU A 331 -2.60 16.24 7.84
C LEU A 331 -3.72 17.28 8.03
N LEU A 332 -4.19 17.51 9.26
CA LEU A 332 -5.26 18.49 9.48
C LEU A 332 -4.82 19.92 9.15
N GLU A 333 -3.54 20.26 9.38
CA GLU A 333 -2.96 21.54 8.96
C GLU A 333 -2.98 21.73 7.44
N GLN A 334 -2.76 20.67 6.65
CA GLN A 334 -2.91 20.74 5.19
C GLN A 334 -4.36 21.00 4.80
N ILE A 335 -5.32 20.34 5.45
CA ILE A 335 -6.75 20.50 5.16
C ILE A 335 -7.20 21.93 5.47
N ILE A 336 -6.90 22.48 6.66
CA ILE A 336 -7.33 23.85 7.01
C ILE A 336 -6.68 24.94 6.13
N LYS A 337 -5.51 24.66 5.54
CA LYS A 337 -4.81 25.58 4.64
C LYS A 337 -5.32 25.49 3.20
N SER A 338 -6.07 24.45 2.86
CA SER A 338 -6.70 24.30 1.54
C SER A 338 -7.88 25.26 1.38
N GLU A 339 -8.25 25.55 0.14
CA GLU A 339 -9.34 26.47 -0.17
C GLU A 339 -10.70 25.76 -0.01
N ASN A 340 -11.52 26.22 0.96
CA ASN A 340 -12.86 25.70 1.23
C ASN A 340 -12.95 24.15 1.35
N PRO A 341 -12.19 23.52 2.26
CA PRO A 341 -12.19 22.07 2.39
C PRO A 341 -13.58 21.53 2.73
N ASN A 342 -13.97 20.45 2.04
CA ASN A 342 -15.09 19.64 2.48
C ASN A 342 -14.75 18.94 3.81
N LYS A 343 -15.78 18.47 4.53
CA LYS A 343 -15.55 17.77 5.80
C LYS A 343 -14.83 16.46 5.58
N LEU A 344 -13.73 16.25 6.30
CA LEU A 344 -13.04 14.97 6.39
C LEU A 344 -14.00 13.94 6.97
N LYS A 345 -14.27 12.88 6.21
CA LYS A 345 -15.19 11.80 6.60
C LYS A 345 -14.47 10.50 6.88
N SER A 346 -13.35 10.24 6.21
CA SER A 346 -12.58 9.02 6.41
C SER A 346 -11.08 9.24 6.28
N ILE A 347 -10.32 8.39 6.98
CA ILE A 347 -8.85 8.31 6.89
C ILE A 347 -8.49 6.88 6.54
N ILE A 348 -7.86 6.68 5.38
CA ILE A 348 -7.32 5.38 4.99
C ILE A 348 -5.94 5.19 5.61
N LEU A 349 -5.80 4.11 6.38
CA LEU A 349 -4.52 3.67 6.96
C LEU A 349 -3.75 2.84 5.92
N GLY A 350 -3.19 3.50 4.92
CA GLY A 350 -2.49 2.93 3.75
C GLY A 350 -1.08 2.40 4.03
N CYS A 351 -0.84 1.87 5.23
CA CYS A 351 0.37 1.17 5.61
C CYS A 351 0.01 0.02 6.55
N THR A 352 0.62 -1.14 6.35
CA THR A 352 0.39 -2.36 7.13
C THR A 352 0.59 -2.18 8.63
N HIS A 353 1.45 -1.24 9.05
CA HIS A 353 1.75 -1.01 10.47
C HIS A 353 0.70 -0.19 11.21
N TYR A 354 -0.08 0.63 10.51
CA TYR A 354 -0.90 1.66 11.16
C TYR A 354 -2.13 1.13 11.90
N PRO A 355 -2.82 0.06 11.44
CA PRO A 355 -4.01 -0.46 12.12
C PRO A 355 -3.79 -0.83 13.59
N PHE A 356 -2.57 -1.24 13.99
CA PHE A 356 -2.23 -1.52 15.40
C PHE A 356 -2.41 -0.34 16.35
N TYR A 357 -2.41 0.89 15.82
CA TYR A 357 -2.50 2.13 16.59
C TYR A 357 -3.78 2.92 16.29
N THR A 358 -4.81 2.29 15.70
CA THR A 358 -6.07 2.96 15.31
C THR A 358 -6.69 3.76 16.47
N ASP A 359 -6.65 3.24 17.69
CA ASP A 359 -7.16 3.95 18.88
C ASP A 359 -6.40 5.25 19.18
N ILE A 360 -5.08 5.26 18.94
CA ILE A 360 -4.23 6.44 19.14
C ILE A 360 -4.49 7.48 18.04
N PHE A 361 -4.63 7.04 16.79
CA PHE A 361 -5.06 7.91 15.69
C PHE A 361 -6.41 8.57 15.99
N ASN A 362 -7.39 7.78 16.42
CA ASN A 362 -8.72 8.26 16.75
C ASN A 362 -8.69 9.23 17.95
N SER A 363 -7.95 8.89 19.01
CA SER A 363 -7.78 9.75 20.17
C SER A 363 -7.17 11.10 19.79
N LYS A 364 -6.17 11.11 18.89
CA LYS A 364 -5.57 12.36 18.42
C LYS A 364 -6.53 13.21 17.58
N ILE A 365 -7.35 12.59 16.71
CA ILE A 365 -8.38 13.31 15.95
C ILE A 365 -9.40 13.95 16.88
N GLU A 366 -9.88 13.23 17.90
CA GLU A 366 -10.86 13.76 18.84
C GLU A 366 -10.27 14.84 19.76
N GLU A 367 -9.00 14.73 20.14
CA GLU A 367 -8.26 15.81 20.79
C GLU A 367 -8.25 17.09 19.92
N LEU A 368 -7.82 16.97 18.66
CA LEU A 368 -7.75 18.09 17.73
C LEU A 368 -9.13 18.66 17.41
N ARG A 369 -10.19 17.85 17.34
CA ARG A 369 -11.57 18.31 17.18
C ARG A 369 -11.97 19.31 18.26
N LEU A 370 -11.49 19.10 19.50
CA LEU A 370 -11.78 19.95 20.65
C LEU A 370 -10.74 21.05 20.87
N TYR A 371 -9.67 21.10 20.08
CA TYR A 371 -8.60 22.08 20.22
C TYR A 371 -9.10 23.51 19.95
N ILE A 372 -8.86 24.39 20.92
CA ILE A 372 -9.26 25.80 20.90
C ILE A 372 -8.01 26.67 20.93
N GLU A 373 -7.93 27.61 20.00
CA GLU A 373 -6.92 28.65 19.98
C GLU A 373 -7.59 30.01 19.77
N ASN A 374 -7.22 31.01 20.57
CA ASN A 374 -7.82 32.35 20.53
C ASN A 374 -9.36 32.34 20.61
N GLY A 375 -9.91 31.42 21.43
CA GLY A 375 -11.36 31.28 21.65
C GLY A 375 -12.13 30.63 20.50
N LYS A 376 -11.45 30.04 19.51
CA LYS A 376 -12.09 29.37 18.36
C LYS A 376 -11.60 27.93 18.23
N TYR A 377 -12.52 27.05 17.86
CA TYR A 377 -12.14 25.70 17.43
C TYR A 377 -11.37 25.78 16.12
N ILE A 378 -10.21 25.14 16.06
CA ILE A 378 -9.35 25.19 14.87
C ILE A 378 -9.77 24.14 13.85
N TYR A 379 -10.01 22.90 14.28
CA TYR A 379 -10.26 21.78 13.36
C TYR A 379 -11.72 21.31 13.31
N LYS A 380 -12.55 21.67 14.30
CA LYS A 380 -13.92 21.15 14.44
C LYS A 380 -14.78 21.24 13.17
N ASN A 381 -14.64 22.32 12.41
CA ASN A 381 -15.50 22.59 11.24
C ASN A 381 -15.08 21.80 9.98
N ILE A 382 -13.84 21.32 9.91
CA ILE A 382 -13.33 20.51 8.79
C ILE A 382 -13.50 19.01 9.03
N LEU A 383 -14.02 18.60 10.20
CA LEU A 383 -14.22 17.19 10.54
C LEU A 383 -15.71 16.85 10.49
N ALA A 384 -16.05 15.72 9.87
CA ALA A 384 -17.38 15.12 10.01
C ALA A 384 -17.61 14.70 11.47
N GLU A 385 -18.88 14.46 11.84
CA GLU A 385 -19.25 14.07 13.21
C GLU A 385 -18.53 12.79 13.65
N LYS A 386 -18.41 11.83 12.73
CA LYS A 386 -17.62 10.62 12.88
C LYS A 386 -16.58 10.55 11.77
N ILE A 387 -15.36 10.18 12.10
CA ILE A 387 -14.31 9.86 11.14
C ILE A 387 -14.18 8.35 11.06
N ASP A 388 -14.33 7.79 9.86
CA ASP A 388 -14.12 6.36 9.63
C ASP A 388 -12.63 6.10 9.35
N PHE A 389 -11.97 5.38 10.26
CA PHE A 389 -10.63 4.85 10.02
C PHE A 389 -10.74 3.55 9.23
N ILE A 390 -10.14 3.54 8.05
CA ILE A 390 -10.24 2.42 7.12
C ILE A 390 -8.97 1.60 7.19
N ASP A 391 -9.11 0.36 7.63
CA ASP A 391 -8.09 -0.68 7.48
C ASP A 391 -8.28 -1.41 6.13
N PRO A 392 -7.38 -1.24 5.16
CA PRO A 392 -7.45 -1.94 3.89
C PRO A 392 -7.41 -3.48 4.00
N ALA A 393 -6.84 -4.03 5.07
CA ALA A 393 -6.66 -5.47 5.27
C ALA A 393 -8.01 -6.21 5.34
N ILE A 394 -8.97 -5.69 6.11
CA ILE A 394 -10.30 -6.30 6.29
C ILE A 394 -11.05 -6.40 4.96
N PHE A 395 -10.99 -5.35 4.14
CA PHE A 395 -11.66 -5.34 2.84
C PHE A 395 -10.92 -6.14 1.77
N THR A 396 -9.63 -6.34 1.95
CA THR A 396 -8.83 -7.27 1.12
C THR A 396 -9.28 -8.71 1.37
N ALA A 397 -9.48 -9.08 2.64
CA ALA A 397 -10.05 -10.38 3.00
C ALA A 397 -11.46 -10.56 2.42
N LYS A 398 -12.31 -9.53 2.51
CA LYS A 398 -13.64 -9.55 1.89
C LYS A 398 -13.58 -9.76 0.37
N GLU A 399 -12.75 -9.01 -0.36
CA GLU A 399 -12.64 -9.18 -1.83
C GLU A 399 -12.13 -10.58 -2.18
N LEU A 400 -11.16 -11.10 -1.43
CA LEU A 400 -10.65 -12.46 -1.64
C LEU A 400 -11.77 -13.49 -1.41
N TYR A 401 -12.54 -13.36 -0.34
CA TYR A 401 -13.65 -14.27 -0.05
C TYR A 401 -14.69 -14.24 -1.17
N ASP A 402 -15.14 -13.05 -1.55
CA ASP A 402 -16.14 -12.85 -2.61
C ASP A 402 -15.69 -13.51 -3.92
N TYR A 403 -14.42 -13.34 -4.28
CA TYR A 403 -13.83 -13.97 -5.47
C TYR A 403 -13.81 -15.50 -5.36
N LEU A 404 -13.32 -16.06 -4.25
CA LEU A 404 -13.23 -17.51 -4.08
C LEU A 404 -14.63 -18.16 -4.06
N ALA A 405 -15.62 -17.53 -3.43
CA ALA A 405 -17.00 -17.99 -3.40
C ALA A 405 -17.61 -17.99 -4.81
N GLN A 406 -17.51 -16.86 -5.51
CA GLN A 406 -18.09 -16.68 -6.84
C GLN A 406 -17.51 -17.68 -7.86
N GLU A 407 -16.19 -17.90 -7.81
CA GLU A 407 -15.48 -18.78 -8.72
C GLU A 407 -15.43 -20.26 -8.27
N LYS A 408 -16.07 -20.58 -7.13
CA LYS A 408 -16.08 -21.93 -6.51
C LYS A 408 -14.66 -22.47 -6.31
N LEU A 409 -13.79 -21.62 -5.77
CA LEU A 409 -12.37 -21.85 -5.63
C LEU A 409 -11.92 -22.16 -4.20
N PHE A 410 -12.79 -22.19 -3.20
CA PHE A 410 -12.39 -22.56 -1.83
C PHE A 410 -11.73 -23.95 -1.79
N ASN A 411 -10.66 -24.04 -1.00
CA ASN A 411 -9.99 -25.29 -0.71
C ASN A 411 -10.79 -26.12 0.31
N ASN A 412 -10.42 -27.39 0.46
CA ASN A 412 -10.85 -28.30 1.51
C ASN A 412 -9.64 -28.83 2.31
N GLY A 413 -8.63 -27.97 2.45
CA GLY A 413 -7.35 -28.28 3.06
C GLY A 413 -7.32 -27.96 4.55
N ASN A 414 -6.12 -27.76 5.07
CA ASN A 414 -5.89 -27.37 6.45
C ASN A 414 -4.96 -26.16 6.47
N ILE A 415 -5.42 -25.06 7.06
CA ILE A 415 -4.65 -23.82 7.17
C ILE A 415 -3.27 -23.99 7.81
N THR A 416 -3.06 -25.01 8.65
CA THR A 416 -1.74 -25.31 9.24
C THR A 416 -0.72 -25.84 8.25
N GLU A 417 -1.15 -26.21 7.04
CA GLU A 417 -0.28 -26.61 5.92
C GLU A 417 0.19 -25.40 5.09
N SER A 418 -0.16 -24.18 5.51
CA SER A 418 0.33 -22.96 4.86
C SER A 418 1.84 -22.80 4.99
N GLU A 419 2.46 -22.27 3.94
CA GLU A 419 3.90 -22.12 3.83
C GLU A 419 4.30 -20.64 3.94
N PHE A 420 5.40 -20.35 4.62
CA PHE A 420 5.92 -19.00 4.82
C PHE A 420 7.36 -18.92 4.35
N TYR A 421 7.62 -17.96 3.47
CA TYR A 421 8.91 -17.71 2.87
C TYR A 421 9.37 -16.30 3.21
N ILE A 422 10.66 -16.17 3.51
CA ILE A 422 11.33 -14.89 3.67
C ILE A 422 12.54 -14.86 2.75
N SER A 423 12.63 -13.84 1.92
CA SER A 423 13.82 -13.67 1.07
C SER A 423 14.99 -13.18 1.92
N VAL A 424 16.20 -13.59 1.56
CA VAL A 424 17.43 -13.10 2.20
C VAL A 424 18.46 -12.76 1.13
N PRO A 425 19.42 -11.87 1.42
CA PRO A 425 20.46 -11.53 0.44
C PRO A 425 21.22 -12.77 -0.03
N ASN A 426 21.39 -12.92 -1.34
CA ASN A 426 22.21 -13.99 -1.91
C ASN A 426 23.70 -13.67 -1.72
N LYS A 427 24.32 -14.21 -0.68
CA LYS A 427 25.73 -13.95 -0.33
C LYS A 427 26.74 -14.53 -1.31
N THR A 428 26.32 -15.46 -2.17
CA THR A 428 27.17 -16.00 -3.23
C THR A 428 27.36 -15.01 -4.39
N ASN A 429 26.43 -14.06 -4.56
CA ASN A 429 26.55 -12.99 -5.54
C ASN A 429 27.48 -11.88 -5.03
N ARG A 430 28.70 -11.83 -5.57
CA ARG A 430 29.74 -10.86 -5.20
C ARG A 430 29.37 -9.39 -5.39
N ASN A 431 28.30 -9.09 -6.13
CA ASN A 431 27.81 -7.72 -6.32
C ASN A 431 26.87 -7.26 -5.20
N ILE A 432 26.37 -8.18 -4.36
CA ILE A 432 25.49 -7.86 -3.24
C ILE A 432 26.34 -7.32 -2.08
N LYS A 433 25.89 -6.19 -1.52
CA LYS A 433 26.49 -5.56 -0.35
C LYS A 433 25.48 -5.59 0.78
N THR A 434 25.79 -6.37 1.81
CA THR A 434 25.04 -6.48 3.06
C THR A 434 25.55 -5.45 4.06
N ASP A 435 24.70 -5.05 5.00
CA ASP A 435 25.17 -4.28 6.15
C ASP A 435 25.77 -5.23 7.21
N LYS A 436 26.00 -4.73 8.43
CA LYS A 436 26.59 -5.55 9.51
C LYS A 436 25.64 -6.60 10.08
N PHE A 437 24.34 -6.49 9.80
CA PHE A 437 23.29 -7.41 10.24
C PHE A 437 22.96 -8.47 9.19
N GLY A 438 23.45 -8.30 7.95
CA GLY A 438 23.29 -9.24 6.85
C GLY A 438 22.33 -8.69 5.81
#